data_AF-A0A4S2M8B8-F1
#
_entry.id   AF-A0A4S2M8B8-F1
#
_cell.length_a   1.000
_cell.length_b   1.000
_cell.length_c   1.000
_cell.angle_alpha   90.00
_cell.angle_beta   90.00
_cell.angle_gamma   90.00
#
_symmetry.space_group_name_H-M   'P 1'
#
loop_
_entity.id
_entity.type
_entity.pdbx_description
1 polymer ?
#
loop_
_entity_poly.entity_id
_entity_poly.type
_entity_poly.pdbx_seq_one_letter_code
_entity_poly.pdbx_strand_id
1 'polypeptide(L)'
;MWVTLVVAFACLSVYETQAFRFGFTGGYSEAECPTDEQKEIFSSSIQQENGLSEFDASATVDVLQVEMQVVQGRNYRGLVRVDDNDCYTVVIHEALPNQYGSDGPYSIISVQEADCSPDIAC
;
A
#
# COMPACT_ATOMS: atom_id res chain seq x y z
N MET A 1 -30.20 27.80 -34.94
CA MET A 1 -28.90 27.18 -34.61
C MET A 1 -28.54 27.54 -33.16
N TRP A 2 -29.20 26.90 -32.18
CA TRP A 2 -29.11 27.25 -30.74
C TRP A 2 -28.95 26.00 -29.84
N VAL A 3 -28.57 24.86 -30.42
CA VAL A 3 -28.56 23.56 -29.71
C VAL A 3 -27.16 23.17 -29.21
N THR A 4 -26.11 23.87 -29.65
CA THR A 4 -24.72 23.52 -29.28
C THR A 4 -24.25 24.05 -27.93
N LEU A 5 -25.00 24.93 -27.27
CA LEU A 5 -24.54 25.61 -26.03
C LEU A 5 -24.93 24.87 -24.74
N VAL A 6 -25.91 23.96 -24.79
CA VAL A 6 -26.42 23.27 -23.58
C VAL A 6 -25.58 22.04 -23.20
N VAL A 7 -24.91 21.40 -24.17
CA VAL A 7 -24.12 20.18 -23.93
C VAL A 7 -22.81 20.48 -23.19
N ALA A 8 -22.25 21.67 -23.36
CA ALA A 8 -20.98 22.06 -22.72
C ALA A 8 -21.11 22.25 -21.19
N PHE A 9 -22.29 22.60 -20.68
CA PHE A 9 -22.48 22.82 -19.23
C PHE A 9 -22.77 21.55 -18.43
N ALA A 10 -23.23 20.47 -19.08
CA ALA A 10 -23.50 19.21 -18.39
C ALA A 10 -22.24 18.40 -18.08
N CYS A 11 -21.12 18.67 -18.76
CA CYS A 11 -19.85 17.99 -18.48
C CYS A 11 -19.06 18.62 -17.35
N LEU A 12 -19.33 19.87 -16.96
CA LEU A 12 -18.54 20.57 -15.93
C LEU A 12 -19.03 20.30 -14.50
N SER A 13 -20.26 19.84 -14.30
CA SER A 13 -20.82 19.61 -12.96
C SER A 13 -20.52 18.22 -12.38
N VAL A 14 -19.89 17.33 -13.14
CA VAL A 14 -19.55 15.96 -12.69
C VAL A 14 -18.09 15.83 -12.24
N TYR A 15 -17.24 16.84 -12.48
CA TYR A 15 -15.82 16.76 -12.12
C TYR A 15 -15.51 17.12 -10.66
N GLU A 16 -16.39 17.81 -9.95
CA GLU A 16 -16.03 18.39 -8.64
C GLU A 16 -16.36 17.53 -7.41
N THR A 17 -16.87 16.31 -7.55
CA THR A 17 -17.26 15.50 -6.37
C THR A 17 -16.52 14.18 -6.16
N GLN A 18 -15.49 13.83 -6.94
CA GLN A 18 -14.75 12.56 -6.70
C GLN A 18 -13.22 12.63 -6.81
N ALA A 19 -12.63 13.79 -7.12
CA ALA A 19 -11.19 13.88 -7.42
C ALA A 19 -10.27 14.08 -6.20
N PHE A 20 -10.79 14.18 -4.97
CA PHE A 20 -9.96 14.58 -3.81
C PHE A 20 -9.39 13.42 -2.97
N ARG A 21 -9.53 12.15 -3.39
CA ARG A 21 -9.00 11.01 -2.60
C ARG A 21 -8.21 9.95 -3.37
N PHE A 22 -8.05 10.12 -4.68
CA PHE A 22 -7.21 9.22 -5.47
C PHE A 22 -6.09 10.03 -6.08
N GLY A 23 -4.90 9.91 -5.49
CA GLY A 23 -3.66 10.38 -6.09
C GLY A 23 -3.54 9.86 -7.53
N PHE A 24 -2.90 10.65 -8.38
CA PHE A 24 -2.64 10.36 -9.79
C PHE A 24 -2.23 8.90 -10.01
N THR A 25 -2.77 8.28 -11.06
CA THR A 25 -2.44 6.92 -11.48
C THR A 25 -0.91 6.69 -11.48
N GLY A 26 -0.44 5.75 -10.66
CA GLY A 26 0.97 5.34 -10.58
C GLY A 26 1.76 5.89 -9.39
N GLY A 27 1.22 6.79 -8.57
CA GLY A 27 1.85 7.20 -7.30
C GLY A 27 1.36 6.40 -6.10
N TYR A 28 2.11 6.44 -4.99
CA TYR A 28 1.60 6.00 -3.68
C TYR A 28 0.59 7.04 -3.15
N SER A 29 -0.40 6.56 -2.40
CA SER A 29 -1.33 7.39 -1.62
C SER A 29 -0.59 8.10 -0.49
N GLU A 30 -1.29 9.00 0.20
CA GLU A 30 -0.83 9.47 1.51
C GLU A 30 -0.76 8.31 2.51
N ALA A 31 0.09 8.48 3.53
CA ALA A 31 0.24 7.51 4.60
C ALA A 31 -1.03 7.44 5.45
N GLU A 32 -1.47 6.22 5.75
CA GLU A 32 -2.64 5.95 6.58
C GLU A 32 -2.29 4.94 7.69
N CYS A 33 -3.06 4.98 8.78
CA CYS A 33 -2.90 3.99 9.84
C CYS A 33 -3.29 2.60 9.33
N PRO A 34 -2.47 1.57 9.60
CA PRO A 34 -2.70 0.25 9.04
C PRO A 34 -3.96 -0.39 9.62
N THR A 35 -4.76 -0.99 8.75
CA THR A 35 -5.88 -1.85 9.13
C THR A 35 -5.36 -3.16 9.73
N ASP A 36 -6.21 -3.87 10.48
CA ASP A 36 -5.84 -5.18 11.04
C ASP A 36 -5.49 -6.21 9.94
N GLU A 37 -6.18 -6.15 8.79
CA GLU A 37 -5.86 -6.94 7.61
C GLU A 37 -4.46 -6.61 7.07
N GLN A 38 -4.10 -5.32 6.98
CA GLN A 38 -2.77 -4.93 6.54
C GLN A 38 -1.70 -5.42 7.52
N LYS A 39 -1.92 -5.30 8.83
CA LYS A 39 -0.99 -5.83 9.84
C LYS A 39 -0.76 -7.33 9.67
N GLU A 40 -1.82 -8.09 9.38
CA GLU A 40 -1.73 -9.52 9.10
C GLU A 40 -0.97 -9.81 7.80
N ILE A 41 -1.23 -9.05 6.73
CA ILE A 41 -0.50 -9.18 5.44
C ILE A 41 1.00 -8.97 5.66
N PHE A 42 1.40 -7.90 6.35
CA PHE A 42 2.81 -7.60 6.59
C PHE A 42 3.48 -8.64 7.47
N SER A 43 2.88 -8.98 8.62
CA SER A 43 3.45 -9.96 9.54
C SER A 43 3.57 -11.34 8.91
N SER A 44 2.53 -11.83 8.22
CA SER A 44 2.56 -13.14 7.56
C SER A 44 3.50 -13.20 6.36
N SER A 45 3.64 -12.12 5.58
CA SER A 45 4.55 -12.09 4.43
C SER A 45 6.01 -12.07 4.88
N ILE A 46 6.34 -11.26 5.90
CA ILE A 46 7.70 -11.16 6.46
C ILE A 46 8.10 -12.50 7.11
N GLN A 47 7.19 -13.15 7.83
CA GLN A 47 7.46 -14.46 8.45
C GLN A 47 7.60 -15.61 7.44
N GLN A 48 6.91 -15.55 6.29
CA GLN A 48 7.02 -16.58 5.24
C GLN A 48 8.32 -16.46 4.44
N GLU A 49 8.81 -15.24 4.21
CA GLU A 49 10.13 -15.02 3.60
C GLU A 49 11.27 -15.29 4.61
N ASN A 50 11.50 -16.56 4.94
CA ASN A 50 12.69 -17.05 5.65
C ASN A 50 14.03 -16.74 4.93
N GLY A 51 14.01 -16.01 3.81
CA GLY A 51 15.12 -15.74 2.91
C GLY A 51 15.64 -14.30 2.92
N LEU A 52 14.94 -13.36 3.54
CA LEU A 52 15.51 -12.06 3.87
C LEU A 52 16.26 -12.25 5.19
N SER A 53 17.58 -12.35 5.12
CA SER A 53 18.47 -12.61 6.26
C SER A 53 18.37 -11.62 7.43
N GLU A 54 17.53 -10.60 7.30
CA GLU A 54 17.28 -9.52 8.25
C GLU A 54 16.17 -9.86 9.27
N PHE A 55 15.31 -10.87 9.00
CA PHE A 55 14.17 -11.17 9.87
C PHE A 55 14.17 -12.62 10.39
N ASP A 56 14.10 -12.78 11.70
CA ASP A 56 13.85 -14.07 12.34
C ASP A 56 12.36 -14.43 12.22
N ALA A 57 12.03 -15.71 12.05
CA ALA A 57 10.65 -16.18 12.00
C ALA A 57 9.89 -15.92 13.31
N SER A 58 10.59 -15.71 14.43
CA SER A 58 10.00 -15.28 15.70
C SER A 58 9.88 -13.77 15.89
N ALA A 59 10.31 -12.97 14.91
CA ALA A 59 10.36 -11.53 15.05
C ALA A 59 8.95 -10.91 15.17
N THR A 60 8.82 -9.96 16.08
CA THR A 60 7.58 -9.19 16.26
C THR A 60 7.54 -8.08 15.22
N VAL A 61 6.43 -7.99 14.47
CA VAL A 61 6.27 -7.04 13.37
C VAL A 61 5.18 -6.03 13.69
N ASP A 62 5.57 -4.77 13.89
CA ASP A 62 4.68 -3.65 14.09
C ASP A 62 4.62 -2.77 12.84
N VAL A 63 3.46 -2.76 12.17
CA VAL A 63 3.24 -1.86 11.04
C VAL A 63 2.87 -0.48 11.58
N LEU A 64 3.69 0.53 11.28
CA LEU A 64 3.52 1.89 11.80
C LEU A 64 2.65 2.76 10.88
N GLN A 65 2.83 2.63 9.56
CA GLN A 65 2.01 3.30 8.55
C GLN A 65 2.01 2.51 7.25
N VAL A 66 0.99 2.72 6.43
CA VAL A 66 0.89 2.10 5.10
C VAL A 66 0.49 3.14 4.06
N GLU A 67 1.14 3.07 2.91
CA GLU A 67 0.75 3.76 1.68
C GLU A 67 0.39 2.74 0.61
N MET A 68 -0.55 3.08 -0.26
CA MET A 68 -1.06 2.19 -1.29
C MET A 68 -0.83 2.76 -2.68
N GLN A 69 -0.43 1.90 -3.61
CA GLN A 69 -0.31 2.24 -5.02
C GLN A 69 -1.09 1.23 -5.86
N VAL A 70 -2.01 1.72 -6.69
CA VAL A 70 -2.78 0.88 -7.62
C VAL A 70 -1.93 0.60 -8.86
N VAL A 71 -1.74 -0.69 -9.18
CA VAL A 71 -0.98 -1.20 -10.34
C VAL A 71 -1.82 -2.27 -11.07
N GLN A 72 -1.18 -3.25 -11.72
CA GLN A 72 -1.86 -4.51 -12.07
C GLN A 72 -2.03 -5.37 -10.80
N GLY A 73 -2.91 -4.92 -9.91
CA GLY A 73 -2.96 -5.35 -8.51
C GLY A 73 -2.79 -4.15 -7.59
N ARG A 74 -2.21 -4.37 -6.42
CA ARG A 74 -1.94 -3.31 -5.44
C ARG A 74 -0.54 -3.48 -4.85
N ASN A 75 0.17 -2.37 -4.65
CA ASN A 75 1.36 -2.36 -3.83
C ASN A 75 1.02 -1.69 -2.50
N TYR A 76 1.42 -2.32 -1.40
CA TYR A 76 1.39 -1.78 -0.06
C TYR A 76 2.83 -1.46 0.35
N ARG A 77 3.12 -0.19 0.62
CA ARG A 77 4.40 0.22 1.19
C ARG A 77 4.19 0.53 2.66
N GLY A 78 4.78 -0.30 3.52
CA GLY A 78 4.67 -0.17 4.97
C GLY A 78 5.98 0.30 5.57
N LEU A 79 5.91 1.23 6.52
CA LEU A 79 6.98 1.40 7.50
C LEU A 79 6.72 0.40 8.62
N VAL A 80 7.65 -0.53 8.80
CA VAL A 80 7.51 -1.65 9.73
C VAL A 80 8.64 -1.58 10.74
N ARG A 81 8.31 -1.73 12.02
CA ARG A 81 9.28 -1.91 13.10
C ARG A 81 9.35 -3.40 13.43
N VAL A 82 10.56 -3.90 13.57
CA VAL A 82 10.83 -5.28 13.93
C VAL A 82 11.53 -5.35 15.27
N ASP A 83 11.04 -6.24 16.14
CA ASP A 83 11.57 -6.47 17.50
C ASP A 83 11.81 -5.18 18.30
N ASP A 84 10.89 -4.24 18.17
CA ASP A 84 10.90 -2.91 18.82
C ASP A 84 12.11 -2.01 18.50
N ASN A 85 12.98 -2.38 17.57
CA ASN A 85 14.25 -1.68 17.33
C ASN A 85 14.39 -1.18 15.89
N ASP A 86 14.51 -2.11 14.93
CA ASP A 86 14.91 -1.78 13.58
C ASP A 86 13.68 -1.51 12.70
N CYS A 87 13.76 -0.47 11.87
CA CYS A 87 12.68 -0.13 10.96
C CYS A 87 13.07 -0.35 9.51
N TYR A 88 12.06 -0.77 8.74
CA TYR A 88 12.22 -1.08 7.34
C TYR A 88 11.04 -0.50 6.56
N THR A 89 11.32 -0.05 5.35
CA THR A 89 10.30 0.13 4.33
C THR A 89 10.15 -1.18 3.58
N VAL A 90 8.99 -1.82 3.73
CA VAL A 90 8.66 -3.08 3.06
C VAL A 90 7.57 -2.83 2.03
N VAL A 91 7.78 -3.31 0.81
CA VAL A 91 6.78 -3.23 -0.27
C VAL A 91 6.23 -4.62 -0.55
N ILE A 92 4.94 -4.81 -0.31
CA ILE A 92 4.21 -6.05 -0.62
C ILE A 92 3.31 -5.81 -1.83
N HIS A 93 3.44 -6.67 -2.82
CA HIS A 93 2.53 -6.74 -3.96
C HIS A 93 1.40 -7.73 -3.69
N GLU A 94 0.17 -7.28 -3.89
CA GLU A 94 -1.01 -8.12 -4.04
C GLU A 94 -1.36 -8.25 -5.52
N ALA A 95 -1.26 -9.46 -6.04
CA ALA A 95 -1.64 -9.80 -7.41
C ALA A 95 -3.16 -9.73 -7.62
N LEU A 96 -3.59 -9.72 -8.88
CA LEU A 96 -5.02 -9.87 -9.21
C LEU A 96 -5.48 -11.33 -9.04
N PRO A 97 -6.78 -11.61 -8.76
CA PRO A 97 -7.30 -12.97 -8.53
C PRO A 97 -6.96 -14.02 -9.60
N ASN A 98 -6.80 -13.60 -10.85
CA ASN A 98 -6.43 -14.47 -11.97
C ASN A 98 -4.91 -14.69 -12.11
N GLN A 99 -4.11 -14.14 -11.19
CA GLN A 99 -2.64 -14.14 -11.22
C GLN A 99 -2.02 -14.64 -9.91
N TYR A 100 -2.82 -15.19 -8.99
CA TYR A 100 -2.29 -15.71 -7.72
C TYR A 100 -1.29 -16.85 -7.96
N GLY A 101 -0.18 -16.81 -7.22
CA GLY A 101 0.84 -17.85 -7.23
C GLY A 101 0.42 -19.06 -6.39
N SER A 102 1.28 -20.08 -6.34
CA SER A 102 1.11 -21.24 -5.44
C SER A 102 1.12 -20.83 -3.96
N ASP A 103 1.81 -19.73 -3.65
CA ASP A 103 2.07 -19.27 -2.28
C ASP A 103 1.06 -18.20 -1.83
N GLY A 104 0.07 -17.89 -2.69
CA GLY A 104 -0.99 -16.93 -2.42
C GLY A 104 -0.91 -15.67 -3.26
N PRO A 105 -1.66 -14.61 -2.89
CA PRO A 105 -1.76 -13.38 -3.66
C PRO A 105 -0.64 -12.38 -3.34
N TYR A 106 0.10 -12.58 -2.25
CA TYR A 106 1.08 -11.61 -1.73
C TYR A 106 2.51 -12.02 -2.04
N SER A 107 3.36 -11.04 -2.35
CA SER A 107 4.81 -11.23 -2.51
C SER A 107 5.55 -9.97 -2.08
N ILE A 108 6.69 -10.13 -1.40
CA ILE A 108 7.54 -8.99 -1.06
C ILE A 108 8.33 -8.59 -2.32
N ILE A 109 8.24 -7.32 -2.71
CA ILE A 109 9.01 -6.75 -3.83
C ILE A 109 10.34 -6.18 -3.32
N SER A 110 10.32 -5.51 -2.16
CA SER A 110 11.51 -4.86 -1.62
C SER A 110 11.46 -4.69 -0.12
N VAL A 111 12.65 -4.70 0.48
CA VAL A 111 12.92 -4.37 1.88
C VAL A 111 14.13 -3.44 1.90
N GLN A 112 14.01 -2.34 2.63
CA GLN A 112 15.07 -1.33 2.77
C GLN A 112 15.05 -0.84 4.23
N GLU A 113 16.22 -0.75 4.87
CA GLU A 113 16.36 -0.08 6.16
C GLU A 113 15.79 1.35 6.11
N ALA A 114 15.13 1.77 7.19
CA ALA A 114 14.51 3.07 7.31
C ALA A 114 14.56 3.60 8.75
N ASP A 115 14.41 4.90 8.92
CA ASP A 115 14.24 5.49 10.25
C ASP A 115 12.85 5.16 10.82
N CYS A 116 12.77 4.88 12.12
CA CYS A 116 11.52 4.64 12.84
C CYS A 116 10.69 5.92 13.09
N SER A 117 10.54 6.77 12.07
CA SER A 117 9.84 8.06 12.14
C SER A 117 8.65 8.06 11.18
N PRO A 118 7.46 7.59 11.60
CA PRO A 118 6.28 7.65 10.77
C PRO A 118 5.84 9.10 10.54
N ASP A 119 5.27 9.37 9.37
CA ASP A 119 4.72 10.67 8.97
C ASP A 119 3.43 11.01 9.71
N ILE A 120 2.75 9.97 10.21
CA ILE A 120 1.49 10.04 10.93
C ILE A 120 1.58 9.31 12.27
N ALA A 121 0.75 9.73 13.23
CA ALA A 121 0.61 9.05 14.51
C ALA A 121 -0.61 8.12 14.49
N CYS A 122 -0.35 6.86 14.76
CA CYS A 122 -1.29 5.79 15.04
C CYS A 122 -1.04 5.32 16.50
#